data_AF-A0A261KQA9-F1
#
_entry.id   AF-A0A261KQA9-F1
#
_cell.length_a   1.000
_cell.length_b   1.000
_cell.length_c   1.000
_cell.angle_alpha   90.00
_cell.angle_beta   90.00
_cell.angle_gamma   90.00
#
_symmetry.space_group_name_H-M   'P 1'
#
loop_
_entity.id
_entity.type
_entity.pdbx_description
1 polymer ?
#
loop_
_entity_poly.entity_id
_entity_poly.type
_entity_poly.pdbx_seq_one_letter_code
_entity_poly.pdbx_strand_id
1 'polypeptide(L)' 'MALVSNLNDSGAGSLRQAIIDAAAGDTIQFDPSLGGQTIALASELLINKNLTIDGDESNPVTIDAGGNSRVFNIDDGNNF' A
#
# COMPACT_ATOMS: atom_id res chain seq x y z
N MET A 1 -4.46 3.34 12.16
CA MET A 1 -3.57 4.21 11.36
C MET A 1 -2.23 3.52 11.22
N ALA A 2 -1.80 3.23 10.00
CA ALA A 2 -0.50 2.62 9.70
C ALA A 2 0.36 3.58 8.88
N LEU A 3 1.68 3.55 9.10
CA LEU A 3 2.64 4.40 8.42
C LEU A 3 3.57 3.55 7.54
N VAL A 4 3.68 3.90 6.27
CA VAL A 4 4.67 3.35 5.34
C VAL A 4 5.95 4.15 5.45
N SER A 5 7.07 3.51 5.75
CA SER A 5 8.36 4.17 6.05
C SER A 5 9.51 3.72 5.14
N ASN A 6 9.27 2.80 4.22
CA ASN A 6 10.25 2.41 3.20
C ASN A 6 9.59 1.94 1.90
N LEU A 7 10.41 1.75 0.87
CA LEU A 7 10.00 1.40 -0.49
C LEU A 7 10.03 -0.10 -0.79
N ASN A 8 10.27 -0.94 0.22
CA ASN A 8 10.38 -2.38 0.00
C ASN A 8 9.01 -2.96 -0.38
N ASP A 9 9.00 -3.98 -1.25
CA ASP A 9 7.76 -4.69 -1.62
C ASP A 9 7.09 -5.39 -0.42
N SER A 10 7.88 -5.82 0.57
CA SER A 10 7.40 -6.54 1.75
C SER A 10 8.29 -6.30 2.98
N GLY A 11 7.81 -6.75 4.14
CA GLY A 11 8.48 -6.59 5.43
C GLY A 11 8.08 -5.32 6.17
N ALA A 12 8.58 -5.19 7.40
CA ALA A 12 8.23 -4.09 8.29
C ALA A 12 8.44 -2.71 7.63
N GLY A 13 7.43 -1.84 7.72
CA GLY A 13 7.43 -0.49 7.15
C GLY A 13 7.09 -0.40 5.65
N SER A 14 6.86 -1.52 4.96
CA SER A 14 6.36 -1.53 3.58
C SER A 14 4.85 -1.24 3.51
N LEU A 15 4.38 -0.79 2.33
CA LEU A 15 2.94 -0.66 2.07
C LEU A 15 2.19 -1.98 2.21
N ARG A 16 2.78 -3.09 1.74
CA ARG A 16 2.19 -4.42 1.86
C ARG A 16 1.97 -4.81 3.33
N GLN A 17 2.96 -4.59 4.18
CA GLN A 17 2.82 -4.85 5.61
C GLN A 17 1.80 -3.91 6.26
N ALA A 18 1.78 -2.63 5.90
CA ALA A 18 0.80 -1.68 6.40
C ALA A 18 -0.65 -2.09 6.07
N ILE A 19 -0.91 -2.63 4.87
CA ILE A 19 -2.23 -3.16 4.48
C ILE A 19 -2.64 -4.38 5.31
N ILE A 20 -1.68 -5.26 5.61
CA ILE A 20 -1.89 -6.44 6.45
C ILE A 20 -2.25 -6.01 7.87
N ASP A 21 -1.46 -5.11 8.44
CA ASP A 21 -1.57 -4.67 9.84
C ASP A 21 -2.78 -3.76 10.10
N ALA A 22 -3.25 -3.03 9.07
CA ALA A 22 -4.39 -2.13 9.18
C ALA A 22 -5.70 -2.87 9.56
N ALA A 23 -6.46 -2.27 10.47
CA ALA A 23 -7.82 -2.70 10.77
C ALA A 23 -8.80 -2.22 9.68
N ALA A 24 -9.97 -2.84 9.58
CA ALA A 24 -11.00 -2.36 8.66
C ALA A 24 -11.43 -0.93 9.03
N GLY A 25 -11.43 -0.03 8.04
CA GLY A 25 -11.72 1.40 8.18
C GLY A 25 -10.50 2.26 8.48
N ASP A 26 -9.30 1.69 8.62
CA ASP A 26 -8.09 2.47 8.86
C ASP A 26 -7.66 3.31 7.65
N THR A 27 -6.85 4.33 7.94
CA THR A 27 -6.09 5.08 6.94
C THR A 27 -4.60 4.71 7.03
N ILE A 28 -4.00 4.44 5.87
CA ILE A 28 -2.56 4.30 5.66
C ILE A 28 -2.02 5.62 5.14
N GLN A 29 -0.93 6.10 5.74
CA GLN A 29 -0.19 7.28 5.30
C GLN A 29 1.25 6.91 4.96
N PHE A 30 1.92 7.77 4.20
CA PHE A 30 3.34 7.61 3.85
C PHE A 30 4.18 8.58 4.66
N ASP A 31 5.35 8.11 5.09
CA ASP A 31 6.38 8.99 5.65
C ASP A 31 6.75 10.05 4.58
N PRO A 32 6.80 11.35 4.92
CA PRO A 32 7.11 12.40 3.95
C PRO A 32 8.45 12.22 3.22
N SER A 33 9.39 11.47 3.80
CA SER A 33 10.65 11.14 3.14
C SER A 33 10.49 10.27 1.89
N LEU A 34 9.34 9.59 1.71
CA LEU A 34 9.05 8.74 0.55
C LEU A 34 8.52 9.52 -0.67
N GLY A 35 8.24 10.81 -0.50
CA GLY A 35 7.72 11.66 -1.56
C GLY A 35 8.57 11.69 -2.83
N GLY A 36 7.90 11.60 -3.98
CA GLY A 36 8.54 11.54 -5.30
C GLY A 36 9.22 10.21 -5.61
N GLN A 37 9.18 9.23 -4.70
CA GLN A 37 9.79 7.92 -4.89
C GLN A 37 8.78 6.88 -5.39
N THR A 38 9.29 5.72 -5.80
CA THR A 38 8.49 4.61 -6.34
C THR A 38 8.62 3.38 -5.47
N ILE A 39 7.48 2.80 -5.09
CA ILE A 39 7.39 1.45 -4.52
C ILE A 39 7.24 0.48 -5.69
N ALA A 40 8.27 -0.32 -5.92
CA ALA A 40 8.25 -1.37 -6.95
C ALA A 40 7.68 -2.66 -6.36
N LEU A 41 6.57 -3.13 -6.92
CA LEU A 41 5.89 -4.33 -6.45
C LEU A 41 6.37 -5.58 -7.18
N ALA A 42 6.60 -6.66 -6.42
CA ALA A 42 6.85 -7.99 -6.97
C ALA A 42 5.54 -8.74 -7.28
N SER A 43 4.43 -8.32 -6.67
CA SER A 43 3.09 -8.91 -6.84
C SER A 43 2.01 -7.90 -6.46
N GLU A 44 0.77 -8.15 -6.88
CA GLU A 44 -0.37 -7.31 -6.50
C GLU A 44 -0.55 -7.18 -4.98
N LEU A 45 -1.14 -6.06 -4.55
CA LEU A 45 -1.53 -5.80 -3.16
C LEU A 45 -2.99 -6.20 -2.98
N LEU A 46 -3.26 -7.19 -2.13
CA LEU A 46 -4.63 -7.59 -1.77
C LEU A 46 -5.23 -6.57 -0.80
N ILE A 47 -6.39 -6.01 -1.15
CA ILE A 47 -7.22 -5.20 -0.26
C ILE A 47 -8.57 -5.91 -0.12
N ASN A 48 -8.79 -6.50 1.04
CA ASN A 48 -9.97 -7.31 1.34
C ASN A 48 -10.76 -6.79 2.57
N LYS A 49 -10.56 -5.50 2.86
CA LYS A 49 -11.16 -4.78 3.98
C LYS A 49 -11.34 -3.32 3.57
N ASN A 50 -12.27 -2.62 4.19
CA ASN A 50 -12.38 -1.17 4.03
C ASN A 50 -11.06 -0.54 4.44
N LEU A 51 -10.48 0.29 3.58
CA LEU A 51 -9.17 0.88 3.80
C LEU A 51 -9.05 2.18 3.00
N THR A 52 -8.47 3.21 3.61
CA THR A 52 -8.04 4.43 2.93
C THR A 52 -6.52 4.40 2.77
N ILE A 53 -6.02 4.69 1.58
CA ILE A 53 -4.59 4.90 1.33
C ILE A 53 -4.42 6.36 0.92
N ASP A 54 -3.82 7.15 1.81
CA ASP A 54 -3.63 8.59 1.63
C ASP A 54 -2.20 8.86 1.18
N GLY A 55 -2.05 9.21 -0.09
CA GLY A 55 -0.76 9.43 -0.75
C GLY A 55 -0.25 10.86 -0.73
N ASP A 56 -0.92 11.80 -0.03
CA ASP A 56 -0.64 13.26 0.00
C ASP A 56 -0.32 13.87 -1.39
N GLU A 57 -1.26 14.60 -1.99
CA GLU A 57 -1.07 15.23 -3.30
C GLU A 57 0.10 16.22 -3.36
N SER A 58 0.52 16.78 -2.22
CA SER A 58 1.68 17.66 -2.15
C SER A 58 3.02 16.93 -2.19
N ASN A 59 3.01 15.63 -1.89
CA ASN A 59 4.20 14.80 -1.77
C ASN A 59 3.95 13.34 -2.21
N PRO A 60 3.59 13.12 -3.48
CA PRO A 60 3.03 11.86 -3.93
C PRO A 60 4.04 10.71 -3.94
N VAL A 61 3.56 9.50 -3.69
CA VAL A 61 4.32 8.25 -3.87
C VAL A 61 3.78 7.51 -5.08
N THR A 62 4.67 7.01 -5.94
CA THR A 62 4.29 6.15 -7.07
C THR A 62 4.27 4.69 -6.63
N ILE A 63 3.25 3.94 -7.01
CA ILE A 63 3.18 2.48 -6.80
C ILE A 63 3.17 1.84 -8.18
N ASP A 64 4.16 0.99 -8.46
CA ASP A 64 4.36 0.40 -9.79
C ASP A 64 4.56 -1.11 -9.70
N ALA A 65 3.76 -1.86 -10.47
CA ALA A 65 3.88 -3.31 -10.62
C ALA A 65 4.72 -3.73 -11.84
N GLY A 66 5.33 -2.78 -12.55
CA GLY A 66 6.22 -3.01 -13.69
C GLY A 66 5.53 -3.69 -14.88
N GLY A 67 4.20 -3.60 -14.98
CA GLY A 67 3.40 -4.32 -15.97
C GLY A 67 3.30 -5.84 -15.77
N ASN A 68 3.82 -6.37 -14.66
CA ASN A 68 3.81 -7.82 -14.38
C ASN A 68 2.50 -8.29 -13.72
N SER A 69 1.72 -7.36 -13.15
CA SER A 69 0.45 -7.62 -12.49
C SER A 69 -0.38 -6.34 -12.35
N ARG A 70 -1.56 -6.46 -11.73
CA ARG A 70 -2.33 -5.33 -11.21
C ARG A 70 -1.59 -4.74 -10.01
N VAL A 71 -1.75 -3.44 -9.74
CA VAL A 71 -1.26 -2.86 -8.48
C VAL A 71 -2.11 -3.32 -7.30
N PHE A 72 -3.43 -3.15 -7.40
CA PHE A 72 -4.39 -3.56 -6.37
C PHE A 72 -5.28 -4.70 -6.86
N ASN A 73 -5.48 -5.69 -6.00
CA ASN A 73 -6.54 -6.67 -6.12
C ASN A 73 -7.55 -6.42 -5.01
N ILE A 74 -8.72 -5.93 -5.38
CA ILE A 74 -9.79 -5.59 -4.44
C ILE A 74 -10.74 -6.78 -4.35
N ASP A 75 -10.88 -7.32 -3.15
CA ASP A 75 -11.73 -8.48 -2.85
C ASP A 75 -12.75 -8.10 -1.76
N ASP A 76 -13.90 -8.77 -1.72
CA ASP A 76 -14.94 -8.49 -0.73
C ASP A 76 -14.63 -9.08 0.66
N GLY A 77 -13.51 -9.81 0.78
CA GLY A 77 -13.07 -10.48 2.00
C GLY A 77 -13.78 -11.80 2.28
N ASN A 78 -14.70 -12.23 1.41
CA ASN A 78 -15.46 -13.47 1.55
C ASN A 78 -14.95 -14.51 0.57
N ASN A 79 -13.88 -15.21 0.95
CA ASN A 79 -13.44 -16.41 0.24
C ASN A 79 -14.38 -17.57 0.59
N PHE A 80 -15.49 -17.71 -0.14
CA PHE A 80 -16.35 -18.90 -0.08
C PHE A 80 -15.69 -20.11 -0.77
#